data_AF-A0A915M2P6-F1
#
_entry.id   AF-A0A915M2P6-F1
#
_cell.length_a   1.000
_cell.length_b   1.000
_cell.length_c   1.000
_cell.angle_alpha   90.00
_cell.angle_beta   90.00
_cell.angle_gamma   90.00
#
_symmetry.space_group_name_H-M   'P 1'
#
loop_
_entity.id
_entity.type
_entity.pdbx_description
1 polymer ?
#
loop_
_entity_poly.entity_id
_entity_poly.type
_entity_poly.pdbx_seq_one_letter_code
_entity_poly.pdbx_strand_id
1 'polypeptide(L)'
;MDHNKQLKFPGDVKVTSSAKDIIRSFLSEPNIRLGRDGISAIRGHAFFKNSVWTFDSIQKSAPPYVPDLLGDDDTSHFDDVEPADPVDCESFQIPKAFTGNQLPFIGFTFSNEFGPLDLIKKQLEEAVLQPSVNGDNNLLDTPVVNGTCGNGNNCHLEEKVDELTNENELLQQQLKNIKEQLEAETNSAKAEIDLLAKEREILEMKCAEMKQNQEMIESEVDSLKQEKENLTIRIKELEVEVGKLTPTQQEAEQLRETNKMLELHLQKCKEQLEQQQQINNHHSSNNNNNATAAPAVPPPRLSHE
;
A
#
# COMPACT_ATOMS: atom_id res chain seq x y z
N MET A 1 40.47 0.51 -3.30
CA MET A 1 39.52 1.64 -3.23
C MET A 1 40.12 2.66 -2.27
N ASP A 2 40.09 3.96 -2.58
CA ASP A 2 40.73 5.01 -1.76
C ASP A 2 39.76 5.65 -0.74
N HIS A 3 38.82 4.86 -0.20
CA HIS A 3 37.79 5.33 0.74
C HIS A 3 38.41 5.95 2.01
N ASN A 4 39.57 5.46 2.45
CA ASN A 4 40.30 5.99 3.61
C ASN A 4 40.78 7.46 3.43
N LYS A 5 40.93 7.94 2.18
CA LYS A 5 41.37 9.32 1.87
C LYS A 5 40.23 10.22 1.43
N GLN A 6 39.18 9.64 0.85
CA GLN A 6 38.07 10.39 0.26
C GLN A 6 36.90 10.61 1.25
N LEU A 7 36.73 9.73 2.24
CA LEU A 7 35.68 9.88 3.25
C LEU A 7 35.97 11.08 4.15
N LYS A 8 35.21 12.17 3.95
CA LYS A 8 35.28 13.38 4.76
C LYS A 8 33.89 13.74 5.27
N PHE A 9 33.82 14.20 6.51
CA PHE A 9 32.60 14.71 7.10
C PHE A 9 32.58 16.24 6.92
N PRO A 10 31.54 16.80 6.27
CA PRO A 10 31.37 18.25 6.17
C PRO A 10 31.38 18.90 7.57
N GLY A 11 31.96 20.10 7.69
CA GLY A 11 32.14 20.79 8.98
C GLY A 11 30.87 21.46 9.51
N ASP A 12 29.92 21.73 8.61
CA ASP A 12 28.61 22.33 8.83
C ASP A 12 27.58 21.33 9.41
N VAL A 13 27.81 20.03 9.24
CA VAL A 13 26.92 18.98 9.77
C VAL A 13 27.36 18.54 11.16
N LYS A 14 26.45 18.65 12.14
CA LYS A 14 26.69 18.18 13.52
C LYS A 14 26.60 16.65 13.60
N VAL A 15 27.74 15.99 13.44
CA VAL A 15 27.87 14.53 13.61
C VAL A 15 28.73 14.23 14.84
N THR A 16 28.23 13.40 15.76
CA THR A 16 28.95 13.01 16.97
C THR A 16 30.20 12.18 16.64
N SER A 17 31.18 12.13 17.55
CA SER A 17 32.38 11.32 17.38
C SER A 17 32.07 9.84 17.19
N SER A 18 31.15 9.29 17.99
CA SER A 18 30.71 7.89 17.89
C SER A 18 29.99 7.59 16.56
N ALA A 19 29.24 8.55 16.01
CA ALA A 19 28.63 8.40 14.69
C ALA A 19 29.68 8.43 13.56
N LYS A 20 30.68 9.32 13.65
CA LYS A 20 31.80 9.33 12.68
C LYS A 20 32.60 8.02 12.74
N ASP A 21 32.79 7.48 13.93
CA ASP A 21 33.55 6.26 14.17
C ASP A 21 32.86 5.02 13.60
N ILE A 22 31.56 4.84 13.85
CA ILE A 22 30.83 3.70 13.31
C ILE A 22 30.77 3.73 11.77
N ILE A 23 30.59 4.91 11.18
CA ILE A 23 30.59 5.10 9.73
C ILE A 23 31.95 4.70 9.14
N ARG A 24 33.07 5.15 9.73
CA ARG A 24 34.42 4.77 9.28
C ARG A 24 34.70 3.28 9.46
N SER A 25 34.20 2.69 10.55
CA SER A 25 34.40 1.28 10.87
C SER A 25 33.63 0.35 9.92
N PHE A 26 32.51 0.80 9.36
CA PHE A 26 31.82 0.09 8.28
C PHE A 26 32.45 0.37 6.91
N LEU A 27 32.83 1.62 6.63
CA LEU A 27 33.46 2.06 5.39
C LEU A 27 34.98 1.84 5.42
N SER A 28 35.40 0.65 5.86
CA SER A 28 36.80 0.22 5.88
C SER A 28 37.03 -0.97 4.94
N GLU A 29 38.29 -1.38 4.84
CA GLU A 29 38.67 -2.59 4.10
C GLU A 29 37.96 -3.84 4.66
N PRO A 30 37.57 -4.83 3.83
CA PRO A 30 36.85 -6.02 4.27
C PRO A 30 37.55 -6.79 5.41
N ASN A 31 38.88 -6.71 5.49
CA ASN A 31 39.65 -7.41 6.51
C ASN A 31 39.54 -6.83 7.92
N ILE A 32 39.18 -5.57 8.04
CA ILE A 32 39.07 -4.84 9.31
C ILE A 32 37.68 -4.25 9.52
N ARG A 33 36.71 -4.61 8.65
CA ARG A 33 35.37 -4.07 8.68
C ARG A 33 34.62 -4.52 9.92
N LEU A 34 34.01 -3.58 10.62
CA LEU A 34 33.14 -3.86 11.75
C LEU A 34 32.04 -4.83 11.32
N GLY A 35 31.87 -5.91 12.09
CA GLY A 35 30.94 -7.00 11.77
C GLY A 35 31.57 -8.22 11.10
N ARG A 36 32.84 -8.16 10.69
CA ARG A 36 33.57 -9.31 10.13
C ARG A 36 33.50 -10.55 11.04
N ASP A 37 33.76 -10.36 12.34
CA ASP A 37 33.76 -11.43 13.34
C ASP A 37 32.38 -11.59 14.02
N GLY A 38 31.32 -11.12 13.36
CA GLY A 38 29.94 -11.23 13.81
C GLY A 38 29.33 -9.94 14.37
N ILE A 39 28.03 -10.03 14.69
CA ILE A 39 27.20 -8.88 15.03
C ILE A 39 27.50 -8.28 16.41
N SER A 40 28.12 -9.03 17.32
CA SER A 40 28.40 -8.58 18.70
C SER A 40 29.23 -7.30 18.74
N ALA A 41 30.21 -7.15 17.84
CA ALA A 41 31.01 -5.94 17.72
C ALA A 41 30.18 -4.72 17.30
N ILE A 42 29.18 -4.92 16.43
CA ILE A 42 28.23 -3.87 16.01
C ILE A 42 27.34 -3.47 17.19
N ARG A 43 26.74 -4.46 17.88
CA ARG A 43 25.85 -4.21 19.03
C ARG A 43 26.56 -3.50 20.18
N GLY A 44 27.84 -3.83 20.42
CA GLY A 44 28.65 -3.20 21.47
C GLY A 44 29.13 -1.78 21.17
N HIS A 45 28.92 -1.27 19.95
CA HIS A 45 29.44 0.02 19.52
C HIS A 45 28.80 1.19 20.30
N ALA A 46 29.61 2.16 20.72
CA ALA A 46 29.16 3.28 21.56
C ALA A 46 28.06 4.14 20.91
N PHE A 47 27.97 4.14 19.59
CA PHE A 47 26.91 4.81 18.82
C PHE A 47 25.49 4.34 19.21
N PHE A 48 25.30 3.05 19.49
CA PHE A 48 23.98 2.50 19.81
C PHE A 48 23.61 2.61 21.29
N LYS A 49 24.52 3.11 22.15
CA LYS A 49 24.22 3.29 23.58
C LYS A 49 23.18 4.39 23.74
N ASN A 50 22.02 4.03 24.24
CA ASN A 50 20.91 4.93 24.50
C ASN A 50 20.08 4.42 25.70
N SER A 51 19.18 5.25 26.21
CA SER A 51 18.30 4.91 27.34
C SER A 51 16.88 4.55 26.93
N VAL A 52 16.56 4.59 25.64
CA VAL A 52 15.19 4.45 25.12
C VAL A 52 14.87 2.98 24.80
N TRP A 53 15.85 2.25 24.26
CA TRP A 53 15.68 0.87 23.84
C TRP A 53 16.98 0.07 23.95
N THR A 54 16.83 -1.26 23.98
CA THR A 54 17.89 -2.25 23.84
C THR A 54 17.70 -3.04 22.54
N PHE A 55 18.70 -3.80 22.10
CA PHE A 55 18.57 -4.62 20.89
C PHE A 55 17.43 -5.66 20.96
N ASP A 56 17.05 -6.07 22.16
CA ASP A 56 15.95 -7.03 22.37
C ASP A 56 14.57 -6.33 22.46
N SER A 57 14.54 -5.03 22.76
CA SER A 57 13.30 -4.27 22.97
C SER A 57 12.97 -3.27 21.86
N ILE A 58 13.89 -3.00 20.92
CA ILE A 58 13.73 -1.97 19.90
C ILE A 58 12.45 -2.14 19.06
N GLN A 59 12.07 -3.38 18.74
CA GLN A 59 10.85 -3.67 17.99
C GLN A 59 9.57 -3.24 18.73
N LYS A 60 9.59 -3.24 20.06
CA LYS A 60 8.46 -2.86 20.91
C LYS A 60 8.53 -1.40 21.38
N SER A 61 9.64 -0.71 21.11
CA SER A 61 9.83 0.68 21.49
C SER A 61 9.08 1.61 20.54
N ALA A 62 8.68 2.79 21.02
CA ALA A 62 8.01 3.78 20.18
C ALA A 62 8.97 4.24 19.06
N PRO A 63 8.56 4.14 17.78
CA PRO A 63 9.40 4.58 16.67
C PRO A 63 9.51 6.12 16.65
N PRO A 64 10.56 6.68 16.00
CA PRO A 64 10.71 8.12 15.88
C PRO A 64 9.57 8.82 15.13
N TYR A 65 8.94 8.09 14.20
CA TYR A 65 7.83 8.56 13.40
C TYR A 65 6.77 7.45 13.32
N VAL A 66 5.53 7.81 13.57
CA VAL A 66 4.35 6.97 13.37
C VAL A 66 3.57 7.63 12.24
N PRO A 67 3.42 6.98 11.06
CA PRO A 67 2.63 7.54 9.98
C PRO A 67 1.16 7.62 10.38
N ASP A 68 0.54 8.77 10.12
CA ASP A 68 -0.91 8.91 10.20
C ASP A 68 -1.52 8.29 8.94
N LEU A 69 -2.26 7.19 9.11
CA LEU A 69 -2.92 6.46 8.02
C LEU A 69 -4.42 6.75 8.03
N LEU A 70 -5.00 7.00 6.86
CA LEU A 70 -6.42 7.27 6.66
C LEU A 70 -7.24 5.96 6.52
N GLY A 71 -6.60 4.88 6.05
CA GLY A 71 -7.23 3.59 5.73
C GLY A 71 -6.19 2.49 5.52
N ASP A 72 -6.64 1.28 5.26
CA ASP A 72 -5.79 0.12 4.94
C ASP A 72 -5.24 0.15 3.51
N ASP A 73 -5.83 0.98 2.64
CA ASP A 73 -5.42 1.26 1.26
C ASP A 73 -4.66 2.60 1.12
N ASP A 74 -4.29 3.25 2.22
CA ASP A 74 -3.58 4.53 2.21
C ASP A 74 -2.16 4.38 1.62
N THR A 75 -1.91 5.05 0.50
CA THR A 75 -0.60 5.10 -0.19
C THR A 75 0.10 6.46 -0.09
N SER A 76 -0.33 7.36 0.80
CA SER A 76 0.18 8.74 0.89
C SER A 76 1.66 8.87 1.25
N HIS A 77 2.26 7.84 1.84
CA HIS A 77 3.70 7.76 2.11
C HIS A 77 4.52 7.11 0.97
N PHE A 78 3.90 6.88 -0.20
CA PHE A 78 4.56 6.45 -1.43
C PHE A 78 4.50 7.56 -2.47
N ASP A 79 5.56 7.69 -3.28
CA ASP A 79 5.55 8.60 -4.44
C ASP A 79 4.63 8.05 -5.54
N ASP A 80 3.99 8.94 -6.30
CA ASP A 80 3.19 8.56 -7.46
C ASP A 80 4.10 7.93 -8.54
N VAL A 81 3.70 6.77 -9.05
CA VAL A 81 4.39 6.11 -10.14
C VAL A 81 3.80 6.58 -11.47
N GLU A 82 4.64 7.16 -12.33
CA GLU A 82 4.23 7.51 -13.69
C GLU A 82 3.73 6.26 -14.43
N PRO A 83 2.59 6.32 -15.13
CA PRO A 83 2.09 5.19 -15.88
C PRO A 83 3.12 4.82 -16.97
N ALA A 84 3.55 3.56 -16.97
CA ALA A 84 4.42 3.06 -18.03
C ALA A 84 3.71 3.18 -19.39
N ASP A 85 4.44 3.61 -20.42
CA ASP A 85 3.88 3.69 -21.77
C ASP A 85 3.47 2.27 -22.22
N PRO A 86 2.25 2.07 -22.75
CA PRO A 86 1.77 0.76 -23.19
C PRO A 86 2.65 0.08 -24.25
N VAL A 87 3.53 0.86 -24.89
CA VAL A 87 4.44 0.42 -25.96
C VAL A 87 5.67 -0.31 -25.41
N ASP A 88 6.00 -0.12 -24.13
CA ASP A 88 7.13 -0.77 -23.46
C ASP A 88 6.80 -2.17 -22.90
N CYS A 89 5.57 -2.64 -23.10
CA CYS A 89 5.17 -3.99 -22.77
C CYS A 89 5.71 -4.98 -23.82
N GLU A 90 6.98 -5.36 -23.72
CA GLU A 90 7.55 -6.42 -24.54
C GLU A 90 6.85 -7.76 -24.26
N SER A 91 6.27 -8.35 -25.30
CA SER A 91 5.65 -9.67 -25.24
C SER A 91 6.57 -10.72 -25.88
N PHE A 92 6.47 -11.97 -25.40
CA PHE A 92 7.18 -13.07 -26.04
C PHE A 92 6.69 -13.24 -27.48
N GLN A 93 7.63 -13.25 -28.42
CA GLN A 93 7.32 -13.60 -29.81
C GLN A 93 6.83 -15.05 -29.90
N ILE A 94 5.88 -15.31 -30.81
CA ILE A 94 5.33 -16.64 -31.06
C ILE A 94 6.48 -17.56 -31.53
N PRO A 95 6.88 -18.57 -30.72
CA PRO A 95 8.00 -19.42 -31.08
C PRO A 95 7.65 -20.35 -32.25
N LYS A 96 8.59 -20.55 -33.18
CA LYS A 96 8.47 -21.58 -34.24
C LYS A 96 8.89 -22.98 -33.78
N ALA A 97 9.46 -23.07 -32.58
CA ALA A 97 9.93 -24.30 -31.92
C ALA A 97 9.82 -24.12 -30.40
N PHE A 98 10.01 -25.21 -29.63
CA PHE A 98 9.99 -25.15 -28.17
C PHE A 98 11.11 -24.23 -27.64
N THR A 99 10.74 -23.18 -26.90
CA THR A 99 11.68 -22.23 -26.28
C THR A 99 11.82 -22.40 -24.77
N GLY A 100 10.86 -23.07 -24.11
CA GLY A 100 10.91 -23.31 -22.68
C GLY A 100 10.90 -22.04 -21.82
N ASN A 101 10.36 -20.92 -22.31
CA ASN A 101 10.39 -19.61 -21.63
C ASN A 101 9.81 -19.63 -20.20
N GLN A 102 8.92 -20.59 -19.90
CA GLN A 102 8.29 -20.72 -18.59
C GLN A 102 9.04 -21.65 -17.62
N LEU A 103 10.02 -22.42 -18.10
CA LEU A 103 10.77 -23.37 -17.27
C LEU A 103 11.50 -22.73 -16.08
N PRO A 104 12.08 -21.51 -16.18
CA PRO A 104 12.72 -20.85 -15.04
C PRO A 104 11.77 -20.51 -13.87
N PHE A 105 10.46 -20.51 -14.11
CA PHE A 105 9.46 -20.15 -13.09
C PHE A 105 8.79 -21.37 -12.43
N ILE A 106 9.19 -22.59 -12.80
CA ILE A 106 8.71 -23.81 -12.12
C ILE A 106 9.14 -23.77 -10.65
N GLY A 107 8.16 -23.89 -9.75
CA GLY A 107 8.38 -23.81 -8.30
C GLY A 107 8.30 -22.40 -7.72
N PHE A 108 7.92 -21.38 -8.51
CA PHE A 108 7.71 -20.02 -8.02
C PHE A 108 6.45 -19.92 -7.12
N THR A 109 5.42 -20.71 -7.39
CA THR A 109 4.18 -20.70 -6.61
C THR A 109 4.44 -21.07 -5.15
N PHE A 110 4.09 -20.15 -4.25
CA PHE A 110 4.14 -20.35 -2.81
C PHE A 110 2.74 -20.14 -2.21
N SER A 111 2.30 -21.07 -1.37
CA SER A 111 1.11 -20.92 -0.53
C SER A 111 1.50 -21.22 0.91
N ASN A 112 1.07 -20.35 1.83
CA ASN A 112 1.37 -20.49 3.25
C ASN A 112 0.65 -21.70 3.87
N GLU A 113 -0.52 -22.07 3.32
CA GLU A 113 -1.38 -23.17 3.81
C GLU A 113 -0.76 -24.55 3.56
N PHE A 114 0.08 -24.67 2.52
CA PHE A 114 0.78 -25.91 2.17
C PHE A 114 2.27 -25.86 2.51
N GLY A 115 2.70 -24.82 3.23
CA GLY A 115 4.08 -24.62 3.64
C GLY A 115 4.47 -25.48 4.85
N PRO A 116 5.78 -25.80 5.03
CA PRO A 116 6.27 -26.51 6.21
C PRO A 116 5.95 -25.78 7.53
N LEU A 117 5.63 -24.49 7.49
CA LEU A 117 5.23 -23.71 8.66
C LEU A 117 3.89 -24.17 9.26
N ASP A 118 2.94 -24.61 8.45
CA ASP A 118 1.65 -25.08 8.97
C ASP A 118 1.78 -26.46 9.62
N LEU A 119 2.66 -27.31 9.06
CA LEU A 119 3.09 -28.56 9.69
C LEU A 119 3.81 -28.31 11.02
N ILE A 120 4.71 -27.31 11.08
CA ILE A 120 5.42 -26.92 12.31
C ILE A 120 4.43 -26.39 13.36
N LYS A 121 3.44 -25.59 12.96
CA LYS A 121 2.39 -25.10 13.87
C LYS A 121 1.56 -26.25 14.44
N LYS A 122 1.09 -27.18 13.59
CA LYS A 122 0.36 -28.38 14.03
C LYS A 122 1.18 -29.24 14.99
N GLN A 123 2.46 -29.48 14.70
CA GLN A 123 3.36 -30.22 15.60
C GLN A 123 3.57 -29.51 16.94
N LEU A 124 3.62 -28.18 16.95
CA LEU A 124 3.77 -27.39 18.17
C LEU A 124 2.48 -27.40 19.02
N GLU A 125 1.31 -27.39 18.38
CA GLU A 125 0.00 -27.50 19.02
C GLU A 125 -0.25 -28.92 19.58
N GLU A 126 0.16 -29.97 18.87
CA GLU A 126 0.08 -31.36 19.30
C GLU A 126 1.02 -31.68 20.49
N ALA A 127 2.18 -31.03 20.57
CA ALA A 127 3.12 -31.19 21.67
C ALA A 127 2.64 -30.59 22.99
N VAL A 128 1.67 -29.67 22.97
CA VAL A 128 1.12 -29.02 24.18
C VAL A 128 -0.01 -29.85 24.82
N LEU A 129 -0.55 -30.85 24.12
CA LEU A 129 -1.75 -31.61 24.55
C LEU A 129 -1.50 -33.06 25.00
N GLN A 130 -0.26 -33.58 25.00
CA GLN A 130 0.00 -34.96 25.45
C GLN A 130 0.47 -35.05 26.92
N PRO A 131 -0.26 -35.78 27.80
CA PRO A 131 0.26 -36.17 29.10
C PRO A 131 1.26 -37.32 28.93
N SER A 132 2.46 -37.16 29.51
CA SER A 132 3.47 -38.20 29.61
C SER A 132 2.94 -39.38 30.44
N VAL A 133 2.94 -40.59 29.86
CA VAL A 133 2.72 -41.84 30.60
C VAL A 133 3.98 -42.69 30.46
N ASN A 134 4.78 -42.70 31.52
CA ASN A 134 5.87 -43.66 31.73
C ASN A 134 5.35 -44.87 32.51
N GLY A 135 5.94 -46.04 32.24
CA GLY A 135 5.87 -47.27 33.04
C GLY A 135 5.67 -48.52 32.17
N ASP A 136 6.21 -49.72 32.41
CA ASP A 136 7.30 -50.24 33.25
C ASP A 136 7.39 -51.77 32.93
N ASN A 137 8.60 -52.30 32.71
CA ASN A 137 9.19 -53.60 33.14
C ASN A 137 8.56 -55.02 32.89
N ASN A 138 9.45 -55.92 32.40
CA ASN A 138 9.73 -57.35 32.75
C ASN A 138 8.78 -58.52 32.38
N LEU A 139 9.33 -59.63 31.80
CA LEU A 139 9.56 -60.93 32.49
C LEU A 139 10.33 -61.99 31.63
N LEU A 140 11.20 -62.76 32.30
CA LEU A 140 11.97 -63.94 31.86
C LEU A 140 11.10 -65.22 31.75
N ASP A 141 11.49 -66.24 30.97
CA ASP A 141 12.15 -67.50 31.45
C ASP A 141 12.23 -68.62 30.38
N THR A 142 13.32 -69.40 30.41
CA THR A 142 13.55 -70.65 29.65
C THR A 142 13.13 -71.89 30.46
N PRO A 143 12.98 -73.11 29.88
CA PRO A 143 14.04 -74.11 30.12
C PRO A 143 14.30 -75.16 29.01
N VAL A 144 15.47 -75.80 29.17
CA VAL A 144 16.14 -76.85 28.40
C VAL A 144 15.50 -78.25 28.55
N VAL A 145 15.51 -79.08 27.50
CA VAL A 145 15.53 -80.56 27.59
C VAL A 145 16.48 -81.15 26.55
N ASN A 146 17.31 -82.11 27.00
CA ASN A 146 18.36 -82.84 26.26
C ASN A 146 17.91 -84.31 26.08
N GLY A 147 18.21 -84.98 24.95
CA GLY A 147 18.06 -86.45 24.82
C GLY A 147 18.16 -87.13 23.45
N THR A 148 19.38 -87.54 23.07
CA THR A 148 19.82 -88.76 22.31
C THR A 148 19.19 -89.24 20.96
N CYS A 149 19.97 -89.08 19.88
CA CYS A 149 20.46 -90.01 18.82
C CYS A 149 19.59 -91.14 18.18
N GLY A 150 19.44 -91.12 16.83
CA GLY A 150 19.39 -92.33 15.98
C GLY A 150 18.50 -92.32 14.71
N ASN A 151 18.93 -91.71 13.58
CA ASN A 151 18.69 -92.15 12.18
C ASN A 151 19.14 -91.05 11.19
N GLY A 152 20.35 -91.18 10.65
CA GLY A 152 21.04 -90.14 9.86
C GLY A 152 20.42 -89.69 8.53
N ASN A 153 19.24 -90.20 8.16
CA ASN A 153 18.49 -89.73 6.99
C ASN A 153 17.06 -89.24 7.32
N ASN A 154 16.49 -89.56 8.49
CA ASN A 154 15.14 -89.12 8.88
C ASN A 154 15.19 -87.81 9.70
N CYS A 155 16.26 -87.60 10.48
CA CYS A 155 16.45 -86.39 11.27
C CYS A 155 16.63 -85.12 10.41
N HIS A 156 17.20 -85.27 9.20
CA HIS A 156 17.40 -84.14 8.29
C HIS A 156 16.12 -83.76 7.52
N LEU A 157 15.22 -84.72 7.32
CA LEU A 157 13.89 -84.47 6.73
C LEU A 157 12.96 -83.82 7.76
N GLU A 158 12.97 -84.26 9.02
CA GLU A 158 12.22 -83.60 10.11
C GLU A 158 12.71 -82.18 10.36
N GLU A 159 14.03 -81.95 10.42
CA GLU A 159 14.61 -80.60 10.53
C GLU A 159 14.20 -79.70 9.35
N LYS A 160 14.18 -80.24 8.12
CA LYS A 160 13.75 -79.46 6.95
C LYS A 160 12.25 -79.16 6.94
N VAL A 161 11.43 -80.08 7.46
CA VAL A 161 9.99 -79.87 7.63
C VAL A 161 9.73 -78.80 8.69
N ASP A 162 10.45 -78.82 9.82
CA ASP A 162 10.32 -77.79 10.85
C ASP A 162 10.78 -76.41 10.34
N GLU A 163 11.89 -76.34 9.61
CA GLU A 163 12.35 -75.11 8.94
C GLU A 163 11.29 -74.55 7.98
N LEU A 164 10.74 -75.39 7.09
CA LEU A 164 9.74 -74.97 6.11
C LEU A 164 8.40 -74.61 6.77
N THR A 165 8.08 -75.23 7.92
CA THR A 165 6.87 -74.91 8.68
C THR A 165 7.03 -73.56 9.37
N ASN A 166 8.17 -73.31 10.01
CA ASN A 166 8.50 -72.01 10.62
C ASN A 166 8.58 -70.89 9.56
N GLU A 167 9.14 -71.18 8.38
CA GLU A 167 9.18 -70.24 7.26
C GLU A 167 7.76 -69.93 6.74
N ASN A 168 6.89 -70.94 6.63
CA ASN A 168 5.50 -70.74 6.26
C ASN A 168 4.71 -69.91 7.29
N GLU A 169 4.91 -70.16 8.58
CA GLU A 169 4.27 -69.35 9.64
C GLU A 169 4.74 -67.89 9.60
N LEU A 170 6.04 -67.67 9.41
CA LEU A 170 6.61 -66.33 9.27
C LEU A 170 6.05 -65.60 8.03
N LEU A 171 5.99 -66.29 6.89
CA LEU A 171 5.41 -65.74 5.66
C LEU A 171 3.91 -65.45 5.81
N GLN A 172 3.16 -66.29 6.50
CA GLN A 172 1.74 -66.05 6.81
C GLN A 172 1.57 -64.83 7.72
N GLN A 173 2.44 -64.65 8.71
CA GLN A 173 2.43 -63.48 9.58
C GLN A 173 2.79 -62.20 8.82
N GLN A 174 3.79 -62.25 7.92
CA GLN A 174 4.14 -61.13 7.05
C GLN A 174 2.98 -60.76 6.12
N LEU A 175 2.32 -61.74 5.50
CA LEU A 175 1.14 -61.50 4.66
C LEU A 175 -0.01 -60.86 5.43
N LYS A 176 -0.24 -61.29 6.67
CA LYS A 176 -1.26 -60.70 7.55
C LYS A 176 -0.93 -59.23 7.83
N ASN A 177 0.30 -58.93 8.22
CA ASN A 177 0.74 -57.56 8.52
C ASN A 177 0.62 -56.64 7.29
N ILE A 178 1.04 -57.11 6.11
CA ILE A 178 0.92 -56.35 4.86
C ILE A 178 -0.55 -56.09 4.53
N LYS A 179 -1.43 -57.07 4.72
CA LYS A 179 -2.86 -56.91 4.47
C LYS A 179 -3.50 -55.88 5.40
N GLU A 180 -3.19 -55.92 6.69
CA GLU A 180 -3.66 -54.94 7.68
C GLU A 180 -3.14 -53.53 7.37
N GLN A 181 -1.86 -53.40 6.97
CA GLN A 181 -1.27 -52.13 6.57
C GLN A 181 -1.95 -51.56 5.31
N LEU A 182 -2.19 -52.41 4.31
CA LEU A 182 -2.88 -52.01 3.07
C LEU A 182 -4.32 -51.56 3.36
N GLU A 183 -5.03 -52.23 4.26
CA GLU A 183 -6.39 -51.87 4.65
C GLU A 183 -6.42 -50.53 5.40
N ALA A 184 -5.46 -50.29 6.30
CA ALA A 184 -5.32 -49.01 6.99
C ALA A 184 -5.03 -47.86 6.02
N GLU A 185 -4.11 -48.05 5.07
CA GLU A 185 -3.76 -47.05 4.06
C GLU A 185 -4.94 -46.76 3.11
N THR A 186 -5.68 -47.81 2.73
CA THR A 186 -6.90 -47.67 1.90
C THR A 186 -7.98 -46.85 2.62
N ASN A 187 -8.19 -47.11 3.92
CA ASN A 187 -9.16 -46.35 4.71
C ASN A 187 -8.72 -44.89 4.90
N SER A 188 -7.42 -44.65 5.08
CA SER A 188 -6.85 -43.30 5.16
C SER A 188 -7.06 -42.53 3.86
N ALA A 189 -6.71 -43.12 2.71
CA ALA A 189 -6.90 -42.50 1.40
C ALA A 189 -8.38 -42.20 1.11
N LYS A 190 -9.29 -43.09 1.53
CA LYS A 190 -10.73 -42.86 1.37
C LYS A 190 -11.22 -41.67 2.19
N ALA A 191 -10.75 -41.51 3.43
CA ALA A 191 -11.08 -40.35 4.26
C ALA A 191 -10.55 -39.04 3.67
N GLU A 192 -9.35 -39.06 3.08
CA GLU A 192 -8.78 -37.91 2.38
C GLU A 192 -9.60 -37.51 1.15
N ILE A 193 -10.02 -38.49 0.34
CA ILE A 193 -10.92 -38.24 -0.81
C ILE A 193 -12.24 -37.60 -0.36
N ASP A 194 -12.85 -38.07 0.73
CA ASP A 194 -14.10 -37.51 1.26
C ASP A 194 -13.92 -36.06 1.75
N LEU A 195 -12.77 -35.72 2.33
CA LEU A 195 -12.44 -34.35 2.74
C LEU A 195 -12.24 -33.43 1.53
N LEU A 196 -11.46 -33.88 0.54
CA LEU A 196 -11.22 -33.14 -0.70
C LEU A 196 -12.52 -32.91 -1.50
N ALA A 197 -13.44 -33.87 -1.47
CA ALA A 197 -14.75 -33.72 -2.12
C ALA A 197 -15.57 -32.58 -1.49
N LYS A 198 -15.58 -32.47 -0.15
CA LYS A 198 -16.25 -31.39 0.58
C LYS A 198 -15.60 -30.03 0.31
N GLU A 199 -14.27 -29.98 0.29
CA GLU A 199 -13.53 -28.76 -0.02
C GLU A 199 -13.84 -28.27 -1.45
N ARG A 200 -13.92 -29.20 -2.41
CA ARG A 200 -14.31 -28.88 -3.79
C ARG A 200 -15.71 -28.27 -3.86
N GLU A 201 -16.68 -28.80 -3.12
CA GLU A 201 -18.05 -28.27 -3.07
C GLU A 201 -18.09 -26.83 -2.52
N ILE A 202 -17.33 -26.56 -1.45
CA ILE A 202 -17.21 -25.22 -0.87
C ILE A 202 -16.59 -24.25 -1.87
N LEU A 203 -15.53 -24.67 -2.57
CA LEU A 203 -14.86 -23.84 -3.58
C LEU A 203 -15.78 -23.58 -4.79
N GLU A 204 -16.56 -24.56 -5.23
CA GLU A 204 -17.56 -24.40 -6.29
C GLU A 204 -18.62 -23.36 -5.90
N MET A 205 -19.13 -23.42 -4.65
CA MET A 205 -20.07 -22.41 -4.14
C MET A 205 -19.45 -21.00 -4.10
N LYS A 206 -18.22 -20.87 -3.59
CA LYS A 206 -17.53 -19.58 -3.49
C LYS A 206 -17.22 -18.97 -4.86
N CYS A 207 -16.87 -19.81 -5.85
CA CYS A 207 -16.70 -19.39 -7.23
C CYS A 207 -18.01 -18.88 -7.84
N ALA A 208 -19.14 -19.54 -7.56
CA ALA A 208 -20.44 -19.08 -8.04
C ALA A 208 -20.84 -17.72 -7.41
N GLU A 209 -20.62 -17.55 -6.11
CA GLU A 209 -20.87 -16.28 -5.40
C GLU A 209 -20.01 -15.14 -5.95
N MET A 210 -18.70 -15.40 -6.13
CA MET A 210 -17.78 -14.41 -6.70
C MET A 210 -18.20 -14.00 -8.11
N LYS A 211 -18.65 -14.96 -8.93
CA LYS A 211 -19.16 -14.66 -10.28
C LYS A 211 -20.42 -13.78 -10.24
N GLN A 212 -21.37 -14.07 -9.34
CA GLN A 212 -22.57 -13.25 -9.20
C GLN A 212 -22.22 -11.82 -8.73
N ASN A 213 -21.28 -11.68 -7.80
CA ASN A 213 -20.80 -10.37 -7.35
C ASN A 213 -20.11 -9.61 -8.48
N GLN A 214 -19.30 -10.28 -9.30
CA GLN A 214 -18.68 -9.69 -10.48
C GLN A 214 -19.74 -9.16 -11.46
N GLU A 215 -20.76 -9.95 -11.79
CA GLU A 215 -21.85 -9.53 -12.69
C GLU A 215 -22.62 -8.30 -12.14
N MET A 216 -22.82 -8.23 -10.82
CA MET A 216 -23.44 -7.07 -10.17
C MET A 216 -22.58 -5.81 -10.30
N ILE A 217 -21.28 -5.92 -10.00
CA ILE A 217 -20.32 -4.81 -10.13
C ILE A 217 -20.24 -4.34 -11.58
N GLU A 218 -20.20 -5.26 -12.55
CA GLU A 218 -20.20 -4.92 -13.97
C GLU A 218 -21.44 -4.11 -14.37
N SER A 219 -22.62 -4.49 -13.87
CA SER A 219 -23.87 -3.74 -14.12
C SER A 219 -23.86 -2.33 -13.52
N GLU A 220 -23.28 -2.17 -12.32
CA GLU A 220 -23.18 -0.88 -11.65
C GLU A 220 -22.18 0.04 -12.36
N VAL A 221 -21.04 -0.50 -12.80
CA VAL A 221 -20.06 0.22 -13.61
C VAL A 221 -20.67 0.72 -14.92
N ASP A 222 -21.48 -0.10 -15.59
CA ASP A 222 -22.14 0.31 -16.84
C ASP A 222 -23.20 1.39 -16.60
N SER A 223 -23.94 1.32 -15.48
CA SER A 223 -24.88 2.37 -15.07
C SER A 223 -24.17 3.70 -14.80
N LEU A 224 -23.06 3.67 -14.03
CA LEU A 224 -22.27 4.85 -13.71
C LEU A 224 -21.60 5.46 -14.95
N LYS A 225 -21.16 4.63 -15.91
CA LYS A 225 -20.66 5.13 -17.21
C LYS A 225 -21.73 5.91 -17.96
N GLN A 226 -22.95 5.39 -18.02
CA GLN A 226 -24.07 6.07 -18.68
C GLN A 226 -24.42 7.39 -17.98
N GLU A 227 -24.43 7.42 -16.65
CA GLU A 227 -24.64 8.64 -15.88
C GLU A 227 -23.54 9.69 -16.13
N LYS A 228 -22.27 9.26 -16.12
CA LYS A 228 -21.13 10.13 -16.45
C LYS A 228 -21.25 10.73 -17.84
N GLU A 229 -21.67 9.96 -18.84
CA GLU A 229 -21.89 10.45 -20.20
C GLU A 229 -23.01 11.49 -20.25
N ASN A 230 -24.14 11.23 -19.58
CA ASN A 230 -25.25 12.18 -19.47
C ASN A 230 -24.82 13.50 -18.79
N LEU A 231 -24.07 13.42 -17.69
CA LEU A 231 -23.55 14.60 -16.99
C LEU A 231 -22.54 15.37 -17.86
N THR A 232 -21.71 14.66 -18.63
CA THR A 232 -20.76 15.28 -19.56
C THR A 232 -21.49 16.07 -20.65
N ILE A 233 -22.57 15.52 -21.21
CA ILE A 233 -23.43 16.23 -22.16
C ILE A 233 -24.04 17.46 -21.49
N ARG A 234 -24.55 17.31 -20.27
CA ARG A 234 -25.17 18.42 -19.53
C ARG A 234 -24.20 19.56 -19.22
N ILE A 235 -22.95 19.24 -18.88
CA ILE A 235 -21.89 20.24 -18.66
C ILE A 235 -21.66 21.04 -19.95
N LYS A 236 -21.50 20.37 -21.09
CA LYS A 236 -21.31 21.04 -22.39
C LYS A 236 -22.49 21.95 -22.75
N GLU A 237 -23.73 21.53 -22.48
CA GLU A 237 -24.90 22.38 -22.67
C GLU A 237 -24.86 23.65 -21.80
N LEU A 238 -24.50 23.49 -20.52
CA LEU A 238 -24.39 24.62 -19.59
C LEU A 238 -23.25 25.55 -19.95
N GLU A 239 -22.11 25.05 -20.43
CA GLU A 239 -20.99 25.85 -20.94
C GLU A 239 -21.43 26.72 -22.13
N VAL A 240 -22.20 26.15 -23.06
CA VAL A 240 -22.78 26.90 -24.19
C VAL A 240 -23.75 27.98 -23.71
N GLU A 241 -24.59 27.66 -22.72
CA GLU A 241 -25.55 28.63 -22.17
C GLU A 241 -24.86 29.77 -21.41
N VAL A 242 -23.83 29.47 -20.62
CA VAL A 242 -22.98 30.47 -19.96
C VAL A 242 -22.28 31.34 -21.02
N GLY A 243 -21.73 30.75 -22.07
CA GLY A 243 -21.09 31.48 -23.17
C GLY A 243 -22.04 32.44 -23.92
N LYS A 244 -23.35 32.18 -23.92
CA LYS A 244 -24.36 33.12 -24.46
C LYS A 244 -24.61 34.31 -23.52
N LEU A 245 -24.42 34.14 -22.22
CA LEU A 245 -24.65 35.19 -21.21
C LEU A 245 -23.43 36.10 -21.01
N THR A 246 -22.22 35.64 -21.31
CA THR A 246 -20.99 36.44 -21.15
C THR A 246 -20.98 37.77 -21.90
N PRO A 247 -21.49 37.91 -23.15
CA PRO A 247 -21.52 39.18 -23.85
C PRO A 247 -22.44 40.19 -23.16
N THR A 248 -23.63 39.74 -22.75
CA THR A 248 -24.59 40.57 -22.01
C THR A 248 -24.02 41.03 -20.67
N GLN A 249 -23.24 40.16 -20.01
CA GLN A 249 -22.59 40.48 -18.75
C GLN A 249 -21.49 41.54 -18.93
N GLN A 250 -20.69 41.43 -20.00
CA GLN A 250 -19.70 42.44 -20.40
C GLN A 250 -20.34 43.78 -20.76
N GLU A 251 -21.45 43.76 -21.50
CA GLU A 251 -22.20 44.97 -21.87
C GLU A 251 -22.77 45.67 -20.61
N ALA A 252 -23.34 44.91 -19.68
CA ALA A 252 -23.83 45.46 -18.41
C ALA A 252 -22.71 46.09 -17.57
N GLU A 253 -21.50 45.53 -17.61
CA GLU A 253 -20.33 46.08 -16.91
C GLU A 253 -19.83 47.38 -17.55
N GLN A 254 -19.75 47.42 -18.90
CA GLN A 254 -19.45 48.66 -19.64
C GLN A 254 -20.49 49.76 -19.37
N LEU A 255 -21.77 49.41 -19.33
CA LEU A 255 -22.85 50.36 -18.99
C LEU A 255 -22.76 50.86 -17.54
N ARG A 256 -22.29 50.03 -16.60
CA ARG A 256 -22.01 50.47 -15.22
C ARG A 256 -20.87 51.46 -15.15
N GLU A 257 -19.77 51.20 -15.84
CA GLU A 257 -18.61 52.09 -15.86
C GLU A 257 -18.94 53.43 -16.50
N THR A 258 -19.66 53.42 -17.62
CA THR A 258 -20.11 54.65 -18.30
C THR A 258 -21.08 55.44 -17.42
N ASN A 259 -22.04 54.80 -16.74
CA ASN A 259 -22.90 55.48 -15.78
C ASN A 259 -22.10 56.12 -14.64
N LYS A 260 -21.12 55.41 -14.07
CA LYS A 260 -20.26 55.94 -13.01
C LYS A 260 -19.49 57.18 -13.48
N MET A 261 -18.98 57.18 -14.72
CA MET A 261 -18.31 58.34 -15.31
C MET A 261 -19.27 59.51 -15.55
N LEU A 262 -20.48 59.24 -16.00
CA LEU A 262 -21.53 60.26 -16.19
C LEU A 262 -21.96 60.89 -14.87
N GLU A 263 -22.14 60.09 -13.81
CA GLU A 263 -22.42 60.60 -12.46
C GLU A 263 -21.32 61.54 -11.96
N LEU A 264 -20.05 61.18 -12.18
CA LEU A 264 -18.90 62.00 -11.79
C LEU A 264 -18.84 63.32 -12.58
N HIS A 265 -19.15 63.27 -13.88
CA HIS A 265 -19.27 64.46 -14.71
C HIS A 265 -20.44 65.36 -14.27
N LEU A 266 -21.58 64.76 -13.93
CA LEU A 266 -22.75 65.48 -13.44
C LEU A 266 -22.44 66.19 -12.12
N GLN A 267 -21.75 65.51 -11.20
CA GLN A 267 -21.29 66.08 -9.93
C GLN A 267 -20.40 67.30 -10.18
N LYS A 268 -19.42 67.18 -11.08
CA LYS A 268 -18.51 68.27 -11.44
C LYS A 268 -19.23 69.47 -12.06
N CYS A 269 -20.20 69.23 -12.95
CA CYS A 269 -21.03 70.30 -13.52
C CYS A 269 -21.88 71.00 -12.46
N LYS A 270 -22.45 70.26 -11.50
CA LYS A 270 -23.20 70.85 -10.38
C LYS A 270 -22.32 71.75 -9.52
N GLU A 271 -21.12 71.30 -9.17
CA GLU A 271 -20.14 72.09 -8.41
C GLU A 271 -19.74 73.37 -9.17
N GLN A 272 -19.50 73.28 -10.47
CA GLN A 272 -19.20 74.45 -11.31
C GLN A 272 -20.36 75.45 -11.34
N LEU A 273 -21.60 74.96 -11.43
CA LEU A 273 -22.79 75.81 -11.41
C LEU A 273 -22.96 76.51 -10.07
N GLU A 274 -22.76 75.81 -8.95
CA GLU A 274 -22.77 76.41 -7.61
C GLU A 274 -21.70 77.49 -7.46
N GLN A 275 -20.46 77.23 -7.91
CA GLN A 275 -19.40 78.25 -7.89
C GLN A 275 -19.79 79.47 -8.71
N GLN A 276 -20.37 79.29 -9.88
CA GLN A 276 -20.79 80.40 -10.74
C GLN A 276 -21.92 81.22 -10.13
N GLN A 277 -22.88 80.57 -9.45
CA GLN A 277 -23.92 81.24 -8.68
C GLN A 277 -23.35 82.04 -7.51
N GLN A 278 -22.37 81.49 -6.79
CA GLN A 278 -21.68 82.21 -5.71
C GLN A 278 -20.93 83.45 -6.24
N ILE A 279 -20.24 83.34 -7.38
CA ILE A 279 -19.55 84.47 -8.04
C ILE A 279 -20.55 85.56 -8.45
N ASN A 280 -21.66 85.18 -9.10
CA ASN A 280 -22.70 86.12 -9.50
C ASN A 280 -23.32 86.85 -8.29
N ASN A 281 -23.57 86.13 -7.19
CA ASN A 281 -24.06 86.74 -5.95
C ASN A 281 -23.05 87.71 -5.32
N HIS A 282 -21.75 87.40 -5.39
CA HIS A 282 -20.68 88.30 -4.96
C HIS A 282 -20.60 89.56 -5.84
N HIS A 283 -20.75 89.43 -7.16
CA HIS A 283 -20.77 90.57 -8.08
C HIS A 283 -22.00 91.46 -7.89
N SER A 284 -23.18 90.89 -7.62
CA SER A 284 -24.38 91.66 -7.25
C SER A 284 -24.23 92.40 -5.92
N SER A 285 -23.57 91.81 -4.91
CA SER A 285 -23.32 92.49 -3.63
C SER A 285 -22.29 93.62 -3.76
N ASN A 286 -21.27 93.48 -4.61
CA ASN A 286 -20.29 94.54 -4.85
C ASN A 286 -20.84 95.73 -5.66
N ASN A 287 -21.76 95.49 -6.61
CA ASN A 287 -22.42 96.58 -7.34
C ASN A 287 -23.36 97.42 -6.47
N ASN A 288 -23.94 96.86 -5.40
CA ASN A 288 -24.74 97.63 -4.44
C ASN A 288 -23.91 98.50 -3.47
N ASN A 289 -22.60 98.24 -3.32
CA ASN A 289 -21.72 99.03 -2.45
C ASN A 289 -21.02 100.21 -3.15
N ASN A 290 -21.15 100.34 -4.49
CA ASN A 290 -20.51 101.41 -5.26
C ASN A 290 -21.48 102.51 -5.73
N ALA A 291 -22.72 102.53 -5.23
CA ALA A 291 -23.75 103.53 -5.57
C ALA A 291 -23.83 104.71 -4.57
N THR A 292 -22.72 105.14 -3.98
CA THR A 292 -22.68 106.33 -3.10
C THR A 292 -21.46 107.22 -3.36
N ALA A 293 -21.28 107.70 -4.60
CA ALA A 293 -20.53 108.93 -4.84
C ALA A 293 -20.73 109.45 -6.27
N ALA A 294 -21.65 110.40 -6.47
CA ALA A 294 -21.53 111.39 -7.54
C ALA A 294 -22.25 112.70 -7.15
N PRO A 295 -21.58 113.87 -7.22
CA PRO A 295 -22.15 115.16 -6.88
C PRO A 295 -22.93 115.79 -8.05
N ALA A 296 -23.78 116.75 -7.69
CA ALA A 296 -24.82 117.41 -8.49
C ALA A 296 -24.37 118.05 -9.82
N VAL A 297 -25.26 117.99 -10.82
CA VAL A 297 -25.19 118.75 -12.09
C VAL A 297 -26.50 119.57 -12.25
N PRO A 298 -26.46 120.83 -12.76
CA PRO A 298 -27.62 121.73 -12.87
C PRO A 298 -28.50 121.47 -14.12
N PRO A 299 -29.68 122.12 -14.26
CA PRO A 299 -30.76 121.70 -15.16
C PRO A 299 -30.52 122.03 -16.66
N PRO A 300 -31.30 121.42 -17.58
CA PRO A 300 -30.93 121.24 -18.98
C PRO A 300 -31.26 122.46 -19.85
N ARG A 301 -30.42 122.68 -20.89
CA ARG A 301 -30.75 123.52 -22.04
C ARG A 301 -31.30 122.66 -23.19
N LEU A 302 -32.44 123.10 -23.70
CA LEU A 302 -33.14 122.62 -24.89
C LEU A 302 -32.46 123.08 -26.19
N SER A 303 -32.36 122.17 -27.17
CA SER A 303 -32.36 122.42 -28.63
C SER A 303 -32.20 121.04 -29.33
N HIS A 304 -33.19 120.51 -30.06
CA HIS A 304 -33.38 120.67 -31.53
C HIS A 304 -32.04 120.48 -32.28
N GLU A 305 -31.82 119.48 -33.14
CA GLU A 305 -32.65 118.72 -34.08
C GLU A 305 -32.22 117.24 -34.15
#